data_AF-A0A0F9GV35-F1
#
_entry.id   AF-A0A0F9GV35-F1
#
_cell.length_a   1.000
_cell.length_b   1.000
_cell.length_c   1.000
_cell.angle_alpha   90.00
_cell.angle_beta   90.00
_cell.angle_gamma   90.00
#
_symmetry.space_group_name_H-M   'P 1'
#
loop_
_entity.id
_entity.type
_entity.pdbx_description
1 polymer ?
#
loop_
_entity_poly.entity_id
_entity_poly.type
_entity_poly.pdbx_seq_one_letter_code
_entity_poly.pdbx_strand_id
1 'polypeptide(L)'
;MSFSDIPVDVGPVYEGERIRGNQMYVELGGPKIEKHFELVRVIPAKKIEDNKVILIGPDLKDMEVGGRYPIGILVEVAGPELEEDLEAVFERRIHEFCNFVNGIMHLNQRYTNWMRISKTTYEKGFNSLELLGTVLIRLFKAELPIIKKAQIQIITDVEKIKEPYDFAMTIYEKRDERARSINDEDVDMFYGCVLCQSFAPTHACCITPNRMSLCGSISWFDARAAAKVDPKGPLFAIAPGETLNELAGEYSGINEMIKKRSLGEIERIYLYSGMEYPHTQS
;
A
#
# COMPACT_ATOMS: atom_id res chain seq x y z
N MET A 1 7.56 -4.77 20.00
CA MET A 1 6.38 -3.90 20.21
C MET A 1 5.24 -4.82 20.61
N SER A 2 4.49 -4.52 21.69
CA SER A 2 3.40 -5.39 22.13
C SER A 2 2.08 -4.90 21.55
N PHE A 3 1.27 -5.82 21.01
CA PHE A 3 -0.14 -5.59 20.64
C PHE A 3 -1.08 -6.21 21.68
N SER A 4 -0.62 -6.43 22.91
CA SER A 4 -1.37 -7.09 23.99
C SER A 4 -2.65 -6.36 24.41
N ASP A 5 -2.77 -5.08 24.10
CA ASP A 5 -3.93 -4.23 24.31
C ASP A 5 -4.92 -4.22 23.13
N ILE A 6 -4.60 -4.91 22.03
CA ILE A 6 -5.48 -5.09 20.89
C ILE A 6 -6.27 -6.40 21.10
N PRO A 7 -7.60 -6.40 20.91
CA PRO A 7 -8.46 -7.55 21.21
C PRO A 7 -8.30 -8.73 20.23
N VAL A 8 -7.51 -8.55 19.17
CA VAL A 8 -7.22 -9.56 18.16
C VAL A 8 -5.73 -9.60 17.88
N ASP A 9 -5.28 -10.74 17.39
CA ASP A 9 -3.88 -10.93 17.02
C ASP A 9 -3.50 -10.01 15.85
N VAL A 10 -2.25 -9.53 15.88
CA VAL A 10 -1.67 -8.69 14.84
C VAL A 10 -0.35 -9.32 14.40
N GLY A 11 -0.23 -9.64 13.11
CA GLY A 11 1.01 -10.12 12.52
C GLY A 11 0.89 -10.56 11.05
N PRO A 12 2.03 -10.78 10.37
CA PRO A 12 2.05 -11.11 8.94
C PRO A 12 1.31 -12.40 8.56
N VAL A 13 1.11 -13.32 9.50
CA VAL A 13 0.41 -14.58 9.29
C VAL A 13 -1.05 -14.39 8.85
N TYR A 14 -1.66 -13.24 9.14
CA TYR A 14 -3.05 -12.93 8.78
C TYR A 14 -3.19 -12.24 7.41
N GLU A 15 -2.08 -11.88 6.75
CA GLU A 15 -2.11 -11.03 5.55
C GLU A 15 -2.97 -11.60 4.40
N GLY A 16 -2.99 -12.93 4.26
CA GLY A 16 -3.76 -13.63 3.23
C GLY A 16 -5.25 -13.85 3.54
N GLU A 17 -5.76 -13.34 4.67
CA GLU A 17 -7.13 -13.58 5.10
C GLU A 17 -8.16 -12.97 4.13
N ARG A 18 -9.20 -13.75 3.79
CA ARG A 18 -10.28 -13.30 2.90
C ARG A 18 -11.63 -13.34 3.60
N ILE A 19 -12.28 -12.19 3.68
CA ILE A 19 -13.58 -12.03 4.34
C ILE A 19 -14.68 -12.02 3.29
N ARG A 20 -15.49 -13.07 3.26
CA ARG A 20 -16.67 -13.15 2.36
C ARG A 20 -17.82 -12.30 2.88
N GLY A 21 -18.75 -11.94 1.99
CA GLY A 21 -19.86 -11.04 2.35
C GLY A 21 -20.76 -11.54 3.48
N ASN A 22 -20.89 -12.86 3.67
CA ASN A 22 -21.66 -13.43 4.80
C ASN A 22 -20.91 -13.35 6.15
N GLN A 23 -19.59 -13.26 6.12
CA GLN A 23 -18.70 -13.17 7.29
C GLN A 23 -18.45 -11.72 7.73
N MET A 24 -18.70 -10.74 6.87
CA MET A 24 -18.40 -9.34 7.16
C MET A 24 -19.37 -8.77 8.20
N TYR A 25 -18.82 -8.04 9.16
CA TYR A 25 -19.55 -7.13 10.04
C TYR A 25 -19.84 -5.82 9.31
N VAL A 26 -18.83 -5.21 8.68
CA VAL A 26 -18.99 -4.02 7.84
C VAL A 26 -18.09 -4.10 6.61
N GLU A 27 -18.50 -3.38 5.57
CA GLU A 27 -17.71 -3.10 4.38
C GLU A 27 -17.42 -1.60 4.32
N LEU A 28 -16.16 -1.24 4.12
CA LEU A 28 -15.64 0.12 4.14
C LEU A 28 -15.01 0.43 2.78
N GLY A 29 -15.49 1.47 2.10
CA GLY A 29 -15.08 1.79 0.73
C GLY A 29 -15.55 0.75 -0.30
N GLY A 30 -14.73 0.48 -1.30
CA GLY A 30 -15.03 -0.48 -2.37
C GLY A 30 -16.02 0.05 -3.43
N PRO A 31 -16.38 -0.78 -4.42
CA PRO A 31 -17.00 -0.33 -5.67
C PRO A 31 -18.42 0.24 -5.52
N LYS A 32 -19.03 0.11 -4.35
CA LYS A 32 -20.40 0.58 -4.06
C LYS A 32 -20.42 1.88 -3.26
N ILE A 33 -19.26 2.37 -2.87
CA ILE A 33 -19.10 3.66 -2.21
C ILE A 33 -18.38 4.58 -3.17
N GLU A 34 -18.97 5.74 -3.44
CA GLU A 34 -18.44 6.69 -4.42
C GLU A 34 -17.13 7.32 -3.96
N LYS A 35 -17.07 7.80 -2.70
CA LYS A 35 -15.91 8.49 -2.13
C LYS A 35 -15.30 7.69 -0.99
N HIS A 36 -14.07 7.26 -1.20
CA HIS A 36 -13.22 6.56 -0.25
C HIS A 36 -11.77 6.77 -0.68
N PHE A 37 -10.83 6.83 0.26
CA PHE A 37 -9.42 7.03 -0.05
C PHE A 37 -8.49 6.57 1.06
N GLU A 38 -7.21 6.47 0.74
CA GLU A 38 -6.13 6.39 1.70
C GLU A 38 -4.90 7.16 1.23
N LEU A 39 -4.35 8.01 2.09
CA LEU A 39 -3.30 8.95 1.72
C LEU A 39 -2.27 9.00 2.82
N VAL A 40 -0.99 8.86 2.47
CA VAL A 40 0.11 9.23 3.38
C VAL A 40 0.65 10.60 3.01
N ARG A 41 0.89 11.43 4.03
CA ARG A 41 1.55 12.74 3.89
C ARG A 41 2.73 12.88 4.83
N VAL A 42 3.87 13.32 4.29
CA VAL A 42 5.00 13.76 5.10
C VAL A 42 4.76 15.21 5.51
N ILE A 43 4.69 15.48 6.81
CA ILE A 43 4.44 16.83 7.34
C ILE A 43 5.53 17.28 8.33
N PRO A 44 5.73 18.59 8.51
CA PRO A 44 6.70 19.09 9.48
C PRO A 44 6.41 18.60 10.90
N ALA A 45 7.44 18.13 11.62
CA ALA A 45 7.31 17.56 12.97
C ALA A 45 6.69 18.49 14.05
N LYS A 46 6.57 19.79 13.76
CA LYS A 46 5.90 20.80 14.60
C LYS A 46 4.38 20.84 14.42
N LYS A 47 3.87 20.32 13.30
CA LYS A 47 2.44 20.30 12.95
C LYS A 47 1.78 18.94 13.24
N ILE A 48 2.54 17.99 13.79
CA ILE A 48 2.10 16.62 14.06
C ILE A 48 2.10 16.32 15.56
N GLU A 49 1.03 15.68 16.02
CA GLU A 49 0.87 15.16 17.36
C GLU A 49 1.12 13.64 17.35
N ASP A 50 2.21 13.19 17.97
CA ASP A 50 2.62 11.78 17.87
C ASP A 50 1.62 10.84 18.56
N ASN A 51 1.33 9.72 17.90
CA ASN A 51 0.39 8.68 18.31
C ASN A 51 -1.08 9.13 18.42
N LYS A 52 -1.44 10.25 17.76
CA LYS A 52 -2.82 10.71 17.72
C LYS A 52 -3.64 9.92 16.70
N VAL A 53 -4.80 9.45 17.13
CA VAL A 53 -5.83 8.90 16.25
C VAL A 53 -7.07 9.79 16.34
N ILE A 54 -7.64 10.14 15.19
CA ILE A 54 -8.85 10.98 15.10
C ILE A 54 -9.88 10.20 14.28
N LEU A 55 -11.03 9.88 14.88
CA LEU A 55 -12.16 9.33 14.15
C LEU A 55 -13.20 10.42 13.85
N ILE A 56 -13.59 10.54 12.59
CA ILE A 56 -14.58 11.50 12.10
C ILE A 56 -15.74 10.75 11.46
N GLY A 57 -16.83 10.60 12.20
CA GLY A 57 -18.04 9.91 11.75
C GLY A 57 -18.43 8.76 12.67
N PRO A 58 -19.34 7.87 12.22
CA PRO A 58 -19.74 6.69 12.97
C PRO A 58 -18.55 5.75 13.19
N ASP A 59 -18.44 5.20 14.39
CA ASP A 59 -17.48 4.14 14.71
C ASP A 59 -18.10 2.76 14.44
N LEU A 60 -17.32 1.67 14.53
CA LEU A 60 -17.82 0.31 14.26
C LEU A 60 -19.03 -0.05 15.12
N LYS A 61 -19.02 0.32 16.41
CA LYS A 61 -20.15 0.08 17.32
C LYS A 61 -21.46 0.77 16.92
N ASP A 62 -21.37 1.82 16.10
CA ASP A 62 -22.50 2.63 15.64
C ASP A 62 -22.95 2.19 14.23
N MET A 63 -22.27 1.20 13.63
CA MET A 63 -22.57 0.68 12.29
C MET A 63 -23.47 -0.55 12.34
N GLU A 64 -24.27 -0.72 11.29
CA GLU A 64 -25.15 -1.87 11.13
C GLU A 64 -24.38 -3.08 10.56
N VAL A 65 -24.71 -4.28 11.04
CA VAL A 65 -24.14 -5.53 10.55
C VAL A 65 -24.49 -5.71 9.06
N GLY A 66 -23.47 -5.92 8.22
CA GLY A 66 -23.58 -6.00 6.77
C GLY A 66 -23.66 -4.64 6.08
N GLY A 67 -23.58 -3.54 6.83
CA GLY A 67 -23.62 -2.18 6.31
C GLY A 67 -22.39 -1.82 5.48
N ARG A 68 -22.55 -0.76 4.68
CA ARG A 68 -21.50 -0.19 3.83
C ARG A 68 -21.29 1.28 4.17
N TYR A 69 -20.05 1.67 4.41
CA TYR A 69 -19.69 3.02 4.81
C TYR A 69 -18.48 3.54 4.04
N PRO A 70 -18.34 4.86 3.86
CA PRO A 70 -17.12 5.43 3.33
C PRO A 70 -15.96 5.27 4.31
N ILE A 71 -14.75 5.32 3.77
CA ILE A 71 -13.53 5.27 4.54
C ILE A 71 -12.49 6.19 3.91
N GLY A 72 -12.01 7.14 4.69
CA GLY A 72 -10.84 7.97 4.40
C GLY A 72 -9.77 7.66 5.44
N ILE A 73 -8.61 7.17 5.02
CA ILE A 73 -7.46 6.94 5.91
C ILE A 73 -6.38 7.96 5.55
N LEU A 74 -6.28 9.04 6.32
CA LEU A 74 -5.21 10.02 6.19
C LEU A 74 -4.14 9.73 7.25
N VAL A 75 -2.97 9.30 6.79
CA VAL A 75 -1.81 9.04 7.64
C VAL A 75 -0.81 10.16 7.46
N GLU A 76 -0.51 10.86 8.53
CA GLU A 76 0.52 11.90 8.53
C GLU A 76 1.74 11.39 9.29
N VAL A 77 2.91 11.57 8.70
CA VAL A 77 4.18 11.07 9.24
C VAL A 77 5.22 12.19 9.29
N ALA A 78 6.12 12.12 10.27
CA ALA A 78 7.24 13.04 10.35
C ALA A 78 8.51 12.32 10.84
N GLY A 79 9.64 12.71 10.25
CA GLY A 79 10.97 12.25 10.59
C GLY A 79 12.02 13.11 9.88
N PRO A 80 13.26 13.16 10.39
CA PRO A 80 14.30 14.01 9.81
C PRO A 80 14.75 13.56 8.40
N GLU A 81 14.57 12.28 8.10
CA GLU A 81 14.99 11.63 6.85
C GLU A 81 13.81 11.40 5.88
N LEU A 82 12.61 11.89 6.20
CA LEU A 82 11.43 11.70 5.36
C LEU A 82 11.39 12.74 4.24
N GLU A 83 11.23 12.25 3.01
CA GLU A 83 11.01 13.06 1.81
C GLU A 83 9.60 12.82 1.27
N GLU A 84 8.98 13.82 0.61
CA GLU A 84 7.65 13.68 0.01
C GLU A 84 7.60 12.55 -1.04
N ASP A 85 8.72 12.26 -1.69
CA ASP A 85 8.86 11.18 -2.70
C ASP A 85 8.68 9.78 -2.10
N LEU A 86 8.70 9.63 -0.77
CA LEU A 86 8.46 8.35 -0.10
C LEU A 86 6.99 8.16 0.30
N GLU A 87 6.14 9.18 0.14
CA GLU A 87 4.74 9.12 0.58
C GLU A 87 4.00 7.93 -0.04
N ALA A 88 4.14 7.69 -1.35
CA ALA A 88 3.46 6.57 -2.02
C ALA A 88 3.98 5.19 -1.56
N VAL A 89 5.27 5.10 -1.22
CA VAL A 89 5.89 3.88 -0.67
C VAL A 89 5.29 3.55 0.69
N PHE A 90 5.14 4.55 1.55
CA PHE A 90 4.50 4.42 2.85
C PHE A 90 2.99 4.14 2.71
N GLU A 91 2.33 4.77 1.74
CA GLU A 91 0.91 4.60 1.47
C GLU A 91 0.59 3.15 1.11
N ARG A 92 1.46 2.48 0.34
CA ARG A 92 1.31 1.05 0.07
C ARG A 92 1.36 0.18 1.33
N ARG A 93 2.03 0.62 2.40
CA ARG A 93 2.09 -0.13 3.67
C ARG A 93 0.75 -0.15 4.40
N ILE A 94 -0.20 0.76 4.09
CA ILE A 94 -1.56 0.71 4.64
C ILE A 94 -2.20 -0.64 4.31
N HIS A 95 -2.06 -1.11 3.07
CA HIS A 95 -2.57 -2.41 2.65
C HIS A 95 -2.03 -3.56 3.52
N GLU A 96 -0.72 -3.66 3.68
CA GLU A 96 -0.11 -4.73 4.46
C GLU A 96 -0.51 -4.63 5.94
N PHE A 97 -0.40 -3.43 6.52
CA PHE A 97 -0.65 -3.22 7.94
C PHE A 97 -2.11 -3.42 8.34
N CYS A 98 -3.06 -3.09 7.47
CA CYS A 98 -4.46 -3.46 7.67
C CYS A 98 -4.66 -4.98 7.64
N ASN A 99 -4.03 -5.67 6.68
CA ASN A 99 -4.15 -7.12 6.54
C ASN A 99 -3.37 -7.91 7.61
N PHE A 100 -2.47 -7.27 8.36
CA PHE A 100 -1.83 -7.91 9.52
C PHE A 100 -2.78 -8.07 10.71
N VAL A 101 -3.93 -7.39 10.74
CA VAL A 101 -4.89 -7.49 11.84
C VAL A 101 -5.86 -8.63 11.57
N ASN A 102 -5.94 -9.61 12.48
CA ASN A 102 -6.80 -10.78 12.30
C ASN A 102 -8.27 -10.38 12.07
N GLY A 103 -8.83 -10.87 10.96
CA GLY A 103 -10.19 -10.61 10.49
C GLY A 103 -10.47 -9.17 10.07
N ILE A 104 -9.43 -8.46 9.61
CA ILE A 104 -9.54 -7.31 8.72
C ILE A 104 -8.96 -7.69 7.36
N MET A 105 -9.67 -7.35 6.29
CA MET A 105 -9.22 -7.52 4.91
C MET A 105 -9.18 -6.15 4.26
N HIS A 106 -8.07 -5.79 3.65
CA HIS A 106 -7.87 -4.58 2.85
C HIS A 106 -7.42 -4.94 1.45
N LEU A 107 -7.97 -4.26 0.44
CA LEU A 107 -7.64 -4.43 -0.97
C LEU A 107 -7.46 -3.10 -1.68
N ASN A 108 -6.80 -3.19 -2.83
CA ASN A 108 -6.51 -2.08 -3.74
C ASN A 108 -5.61 -1.03 -3.10
N GLN A 109 -5.82 0.25 -3.43
CA GLN A 109 -4.98 1.38 -3.06
C GLN A 109 -5.69 2.72 -3.33
N ARG A 110 -5.17 3.83 -2.80
CA ARG A 110 -5.65 5.21 -3.04
C ARG A 110 -7.18 5.29 -2.89
N TYR A 111 -7.85 5.85 -3.90
CA TYR A 111 -9.30 6.07 -3.95
C TYR A 111 -10.11 4.86 -4.42
N THR A 112 -9.49 3.69 -4.55
CA THR A 112 -10.16 2.42 -4.87
C THR A 112 -10.07 1.42 -3.71
N ASN A 113 -9.62 1.88 -2.54
CA ASN A 113 -9.41 1.04 -1.37
C ASN A 113 -10.69 0.32 -0.92
N TRP A 114 -10.57 -0.94 -0.54
CA TRP A 114 -11.72 -1.74 -0.17
C TRP A 114 -11.41 -2.58 1.04
N MET A 115 -12.14 -2.32 2.12
CA MET A 115 -11.93 -2.98 3.39
C MET A 115 -13.16 -3.74 3.86
N ARG A 116 -12.94 -4.84 4.57
CA ARG A 116 -13.94 -5.56 5.33
C ARG A 116 -13.41 -5.89 6.71
N ILE A 117 -14.31 -5.86 7.69
CA ILE A 117 -14.03 -6.34 9.06
C ILE A 117 -14.98 -7.50 9.33
N SER A 118 -14.46 -8.58 9.92
CA SER A 118 -15.24 -9.80 10.17
C SER A 118 -16.14 -9.66 11.42
N LYS A 119 -17.26 -10.40 11.45
CA LYS A 119 -18.11 -10.52 12.64
C LYS A 119 -17.33 -11.06 13.84
N THR A 120 -16.49 -12.05 13.62
CA THR A 120 -15.66 -12.67 14.66
C THR A 120 -14.67 -11.68 15.29
N THR A 121 -14.07 -10.79 14.48
CA THR A 121 -13.17 -9.74 14.96
C THR A 121 -13.91 -8.72 15.83
N TYR A 122 -15.11 -8.32 15.40
CA TYR A 122 -15.97 -7.44 16.20
C TYR A 122 -16.38 -8.09 17.53
N GLU A 123 -16.82 -9.36 17.50
CA GLU A 123 -17.21 -10.14 18.69
C GLU A 123 -16.08 -10.33 19.70
N LYS A 124 -14.81 -10.42 19.23
CA LYS A 124 -13.62 -10.46 20.09
C LYS A 124 -13.32 -9.14 20.79
N GLY A 125 -13.98 -8.05 20.42
CA GLY A 125 -13.85 -6.73 21.04
C GLY A 125 -13.20 -5.67 20.16
N PHE A 126 -12.89 -5.96 18.88
CA PHE A 126 -12.43 -4.95 17.93
C PHE A 126 -13.63 -4.12 17.43
N ASN A 127 -14.12 -3.25 18.30
CA ASN A 127 -15.37 -2.50 18.12
C ASN A 127 -15.15 -1.00 17.86
N SER A 128 -13.91 -0.60 17.58
CA SER A 128 -13.55 0.77 17.24
C SER A 128 -12.49 0.85 16.15
N LEU A 129 -12.66 1.75 15.19
CA LEU A 129 -11.64 2.10 14.20
C LEU A 129 -10.44 2.82 14.82
N GLU A 130 -10.58 3.39 16.02
CA GLU A 130 -9.43 3.98 16.73
C GLU A 130 -8.36 2.92 17.08
N LEU A 131 -8.79 1.67 17.32
CA LEU A 131 -7.88 0.53 17.48
C LEU A 131 -7.09 0.28 16.20
N LEU A 132 -7.75 0.35 15.04
CA LEU A 132 -7.07 0.21 13.74
C LEU A 132 -6.03 1.32 13.55
N GLY A 133 -6.40 2.58 13.81
CA GLY A 133 -5.47 3.71 13.74
C GLY A 133 -4.26 3.53 14.68
N THR A 134 -4.50 3.02 15.89
CA THR A 134 -3.43 2.72 16.86
C THR A 134 -2.49 1.63 16.35
N VAL A 135 -3.03 0.55 15.78
CA VAL A 135 -2.24 -0.53 15.19
C VAL A 135 -1.42 -0.04 14.01
N LEU A 136 -2.03 0.73 13.10
CA LEU A 136 -1.35 1.31 11.94
C LEU A 136 -0.17 2.19 12.37
N ILE A 137 -0.36 3.13 13.31
CA ILE A 137 0.72 3.98 13.83
C ILE A 137 1.89 3.16 14.37
N ARG A 138 1.58 2.12 15.15
CA ARG A 138 2.56 1.21 15.74
C ARG A 138 3.35 0.48 14.66
N LEU A 139 2.67 -0.10 13.67
CA LEU A 139 3.29 -0.80 12.54
C LEU A 139 4.13 0.14 11.67
N PHE A 140 3.63 1.35 11.36
CA PHE A 140 4.41 2.37 10.65
C PHE A 140 5.73 2.67 11.36
N LYS A 141 5.72 2.89 12.68
CA LYS A 141 6.94 3.21 13.44
C LYS A 141 7.86 1.99 13.63
N ALA A 142 7.30 0.78 13.69
CA ALA A 142 8.07 -0.45 13.87
C ALA A 142 8.79 -0.87 12.58
N GLU A 143 8.06 -0.88 11.46
CA GLU A 143 8.53 -1.37 10.16
C GLU A 143 9.31 -0.29 9.39
N LEU A 144 9.06 0.99 9.68
CA LEU A 144 9.75 2.12 9.06
C LEU A 144 10.36 3.02 10.17
N PRO A 145 11.49 2.63 10.78
CA PRO A 145 12.10 3.36 11.89
C PRO A 145 12.49 4.82 11.59
N ILE A 146 12.54 5.20 10.30
CA ILE A 146 12.72 6.58 9.83
C ILE A 146 11.53 7.49 10.20
N ILE A 147 10.33 6.92 10.41
CA ILE A 147 9.15 7.61 10.92
C ILE A 147 9.30 7.78 12.44
N LYS A 148 9.44 9.03 12.89
CA LYS A 148 9.59 9.35 14.33
C LYS A 148 8.27 9.73 14.98
N LYS A 149 7.39 10.39 14.22
CA LYS A 149 6.02 10.71 14.65
C LYS A 149 5.02 10.28 13.59
N ALA A 150 3.87 9.80 14.05
CA ALA A 150 2.74 9.51 13.16
C ALA A 150 1.42 9.88 13.83
N GLN A 151 0.48 10.36 13.03
CA GLN A 151 -0.92 10.53 13.41
C GLN A 151 -1.81 10.02 12.29
N ILE A 152 -3.00 9.55 12.64
CA ILE A 152 -3.96 9.02 11.68
C ILE A 152 -5.32 9.65 11.90
N GLN A 153 -5.93 10.09 10.81
CA GLN A 153 -7.32 10.48 10.76
C GLN A 153 -8.09 9.43 9.95
N ILE A 154 -9.13 8.88 10.57
CA ILE A 154 -10.06 7.94 9.96
C ILE A 154 -11.40 8.65 9.79
N ILE A 155 -11.93 8.67 8.57
CA ILE A 155 -13.14 9.39 8.21
C ILE A 155 -14.17 8.39 7.68
N THR A 156 -15.30 8.28 8.38
CA THR A 156 -16.44 7.43 8.01
C THR A 156 -17.72 8.24 7.79
N ASP A 157 -17.68 9.54 8.05
CA ASP A 157 -18.77 10.48 7.79
C ASP A 157 -18.87 10.79 6.29
N VAL A 158 -20.07 10.57 5.72
CA VAL A 158 -20.37 10.73 4.28
C VAL A 158 -20.18 12.16 3.79
N GLU A 159 -20.39 13.17 4.64
CA GLU A 159 -20.25 14.57 4.25
C GLU A 159 -18.82 15.05 4.48
N LYS A 160 -18.23 14.71 5.63
CA LYS A 160 -16.88 15.18 5.99
C LYS A 160 -15.76 14.49 5.19
N ILE A 161 -16.03 13.37 4.53
CA ILE A 161 -15.04 12.74 3.64
C ILE A 161 -14.85 13.50 2.32
N LYS A 162 -15.81 14.32 1.89
CA LYS A 162 -15.81 14.95 0.56
C LYS A 162 -14.57 15.82 0.33
N GLU A 163 -14.28 16.75 1.25
CA GLU A 163 -13.16 17.67 1.13
C GLU A 163 -11.79 16.95 1.23
N PRO A 164 -11.54 16.06 2.22
CA PRO A 164 -10.32 15.26 2.26
C PRO A 164 -10.14 14.34 1.05
N TYR A 165 -11.22 13.79 0.51
CA TYR A 165 -11.19 13.01 -0.73
C TYR A 165 -10.75 13.87 -1.91
N ASP A 166 -11.37 15.04 -2.12
CA ASP A 166 -11.02 15.94 -3.22
C ASP A 166 -9.55 16.38 -3.10
N PHE A 167 -9.08 16.65 -1.87
CA PHE A 167 -7.66 16.90 -1.60
C PHE A 167 -6.78 15.71 -1.98
N ALA A 168 -7.13 14.49 -1.57
CA ALA A 168 -6.37 13.29 -1.91
C ALA A 168 -6.26 13.11 -3.44
N MET A 169 -7.35 13.35 -4.18
CA MET A 169 -7.35 13.32 -5.64
C MET A 169 -6.33 14.27 -6.25
N THR A 170 -6.23 15.52 -5.77
CA THR A 170 -5.21 16.47 -6.27
C THR A 170 -3.77 15.97 -6.05
N ILE A 171 -3.51 15.25 -4.96
CA ILE A 171 -2.19 14.68 -4.68
C ILE A 171 -1.90 13.51 -5.62
N TYR A 172 -2.87 12.63 -5.84
CA TYR A 172 -2.71 11.51 -6.77
C TYR A 172 -2.49 12.00 -8.20
N GLU A 173 -3.25 13.00 -8.66
CA GLU A 173 -3.07 13.61 -9.98
C GLU A 173 -1.65 14.15 -10.15
N LYS A 174 -1.14 14.91 -9.16
CA LYS A 174 0.23 15.41 -9.19
C LYS A 174 1.28 14.30 -9.25
N ARG A 175 1.08 13.19 -8.51
CA ARG A 175 1.97 12.01 -8.54
C ARG A 175 1.93 11.35 -9.92
N ASP A 176 0.75 11.22 -10.52
CA ASP A 176 0.56 10.59 -11.82
C ASP A 176 1.10 11.45 -12.97
N GLU A 177 0.93 12.78 -12.92
CA GLU A 177 1.52 13.72 -13.87
C GLU A 177 3.05 13.61 -13.89
N ARG A 178 3.66 13.52 -12.70
CA ARG A 178 5.11 13.30 -12.57
C ARG A 178 5.52 11.98 -13.19
N ALA A 179 4.79 10.89 -12.93
CA ALA A 179 5.10 9.57 -13.49
C ALA A 179 5.04 9.56 -15.03
N ARG A 180 4.15 10.35 -15.65
CA ARG A 180 4.02 10.47 -17.12
C ARG A 180 5.09 11.33 -17.79
N SER A 181 5.94 12.02 -17.02
CA SER A 181 6.94 12.96 -17.57
C SER A 181 8.21 12.29 -18.11
N ILE A 182 8.34 10.98 -17.95
CA ILE A 182 9.55 10.22 -18.28
C ILE A 182 9.18 8.87 -18.90
N ASN A 183 9.98 8.38 -19.84
CA ASN A 183 9.81 7.11 -20.52
C ASN A 183 10.96 6.15 -20.23
N ASP A 184 10.79 4.88 -20.60
CA ASP A 184 11.76 3.82 -20.39
C ASP A 184 13.11 4.13 -21.08
N GLU A 185 13.10 4.83 -22.22
CA GLU A 185 14.30 5.25 -22.96
C GLU A 185 15.06 6.41 -22.31
N ASP A 186 14.41 7.15 -21.41
CA ASP A 186 14.98 8.31 -20.71
C ASP A 186 15.79 7.90 -19.47
N VAL A 187 15.80 6.61 -19.11
CA VAL A 187 16.43 6.10 -17.89
C VAL A 187 17.40 4.95 -18.17
N ASP A 188 18.43 4.83 -17.35
CA ASP A 188 19.43 3.76 -17.40
C ASP A 188 19.19 2.65 -16.37
N MET A 189 18.19 2.83 -15.51
CA MET A 189 17.89 1.95 -14.37
C MET A 189 16.40 1.69 -14.23
N PHE A 190 16.05 0.44 -13.98
CA PHE A 190 14.71 0.02 -13.56
C PHE A 190 14.72 -0.41 -12.10
N TYR A 191 13.54 -0.74 -11.56
CA TYR A 191 13.41 -1.12 -10.16
C TYR A 191 12.62 -2.41 -9.98
N GLY A 192 13.10 -3.28 -9.10
CA GLY A 192 12.41 -4.48 -8.68
C GLY A 192 11.56 -4.21 -7.45
N CYS A 193 10.47 -4.94 -7.30
CA CYS A 193 9.68 -4.97 -6.07
C CYS A 193 9.33 -6.41 -5.68
N VAL A 194 9.58 -6.75 -4.41
CA VAL A 194 9.26 -8.07 -3.82
C VAL A 194 8.37 -7.97 -2.57
N LEU A 195 7.67 -6.85 -2.39
CA LEU A 195 6.78 -6.65 -1.23
C LEU A 195 5.75 -7.78 -1.09
N CYS A 196 5.17 -8.23 -2.21
CA CYS A 196 4.13 -9.25 -2.22
C CYS A 196 4.64 -10.70 -2.05
N GLN A 197 5.95 -10.91 -1.82
CA GLN A 197 6.49 -12.26 -1.59
C GLN A 197 6.05 -12.89 -0.26
N SER A 198 5.46 -12.11 0.65
CA SER A 198 4.85 -12.65 1.87
C SER A 198 3.71 -13.63 1.58
N PHE A 199 2.96 -13.43 0.50
CA PHE A 199 1.84 -14.30 0.09
C PHE A 199 2.01 -14.95 -1.29
N ALA A 200 2.85 -14.38 -2.17
CA ALA A 200 3.21 -14.95 -3.47
C ALA A 200 4.75 -15.11 -3.57
N PRO A 201 5.34 -16.18 -3.00
CA PRO A 201 6.80 -16.28 -2.78
C PRO A 201 7.66 -16.17 -4.02
N THR A 202 7.13 -16.53 -5.19
CA THR A 202 7.86 -16.50 -6.46
C THR A 202 7.51 -15.29 -7.33
N HIS A 203 6.64 -14.40 -6.86
CA HIS A 203 6.32 -13.16 -7.54
C HIS A 203 7.42 -12.11 -7.35
N ALA A 204 7.71 -11.35 -8.40
CA ALA A 204 8.49 -10.14 -8.35
C ALA A 204 8.04 -9.20 -9.48
N CYS A 205 7.94 -7.91 -9.19
CA CYS A 205 7.64 -6.88 -10.18
C CYS A 205 8.93 -6.29 -10.76
N CYS A 206 8.92 -5.97 -12.05
CA CYS A 206 9.81 -4.98 -12.65
C CYS A 206 9.02 -3.70 -12.90
N ILE A 207 9.52 -2.57 -12.39
CA ILE A 207 8.92 -1.25 -12.44
C ILE A 207 9.80 -0.38 -13.33
N THR A 208 9.21 0.15 -14.39
CA THR A 208 9.82 1.07 -15.35
C THR A 208 9.00 2.36 -15.41
N PRO A 209 9.54 3.46 -15.97
CA PRO A 209 8.76 4.68 -16.20
C PRO A 209 7.38 4.45 -16.83
N ASN A 210 7.32 3.64 -17.89
CA ASN A 210 6.08 3.34 -18.61
C ASN A 210 5.28 2.17 -18.00
N ARG A 211 5.83 1.48 -17.00
CA ARG A 211 5.18 0.33 -16.33
C ARG A 211 5.26 0.45 -14.81
N MET A 212 4.19 0.97 -14.23
CA MET A 212 3.99 0.99 -12.77
C MET A 212 3.93 -0.43 -12.19
N SER A 213 4.12 -0.56 -10.87
CA SER A 213 3.86 -1.82 -10.17
C SER A 213 2.45 -2.35 -10.45
N LEU A 214 2.30 -3.68 -10.46
CA LEU A 214 1.01 -4.32 -10.80
C LEU A 214 -0.13 -3.92 -9.85
N CYS A 215 0.17 -3.64 -8.59
CA CYS A 215 -0.81 -3.15 -7.63
C CYS A 215 -1.23 -1.69 -7.87
N GLY A 216 -0.60 -0.97 -8.80
CA GLY A 216 -0.95 0.39 -9.20
C GLY A 216 -0.54 1.48 -8.21
N SER A 217 0.31 1.16 -7.22
CA SER A 217 0.61 2.08 -6.10
C SER A 217 2.04 2.61 -6.09
N ILE A 218 2.97 1.99 -6.82
CA ILE A 218 4.40 2.34 -6.78
C ILE A 218 4.87 2.63 -8.21
N SER A 219 5.16 3.90 -8.47
CA SER A 219 5.79 4.37 -9.71
C SER A 219 7.31 4.13 -9.70
N TRP A 220 7.94 4.37 -10.85
CA TRP A 220 9.40 4.35 -10.96
C TRP A 220 10.08 5.35 -10.02
N PHE A 221 9.51 6.55 -9.85
CA PHE A 221 10.06 7.56 -8.93
C PHE A 221 10.00 7.10 -7.47
N ASP A 222 8.90 6.47 -7.07
CA ASP A 222 8.70 5.95 -5.72
C ASP A 222 9.69 4.81 -5.44
N ALA A 223 9.86 3.90 -6.41
CA ALA A 223 10.79 2.79 -6.31
C ALA A 223 12.25 3.27 -6.25
N ARG A 224 12.61 4.31 -7.03
CA ARG A 224 13.91 4.97 -6.95
C ARG A 224 14.17 5.59 -5.59
N ALA A 225 13.21 6.33 -5.05
CA ALA A 225 13.32 6.95 -3.73
C ALA A 225 13.48 5.88 -2.65
N ALA A 226 12.66 4.84 -2.68
CA ALA A 226 12.73 3.71 -1.75
C ALA A 226 14.10 3.00 -1.79
N ALA A 227 14.59 2.65 -2.98
CA ALA A 227 15.87 1.96 -3.15
C ALA A 227 17.07 2.82 -2.72
N LYS A 228 16.96 4.15 -2.78
CA LYS A 228 17.99 5.07 -2.28
C LYS A 228 18.03 5.11 -0.75
N VAL A 229 16.86 5.10 -0.11
CA VAL A 229 16.72 5.17 1.35
C VAL A 229 17.04 3.83 2.01
N ASP A 230 16.55 2.73 1.45
CA ASP A 230 16.84 1.38 1.90
C ASP A 230 17.25 0.46 0.73
N PRO A 231 18.55 0.44 0.37
CA PRO A 231 19.05 -0.39 -0.73
C PRO A 231 18.91 -1.90 -0.50
N LYS A 232 18.68 -2.34 0.75
CA LYS A 232 18.46 -3.75 1.11
C LYS A 232 16.97 -4.08 1.27
N GLY A 233 16.12 -3.08 1.09
CA GLY A 233 14.69 -3.21 1.19
C GLY A 233 14.06 -4.01 0.05
N PRO A 234 12.72 -4.10 0.05
CA PRO A 234 11.97 -4.85 -0.94
C PRO A 234 11.93 -4.16 -2.31
N LEU A 235 12.31 -2.89 -2.39
CA LEU A 235 12.45 -2.10 -3.61
C LEU A 235 13.94 -1.88 -3.88
N PHE A 236 14.41 -2.32 -5.04
CA PHE A 236 15.85 -2.32 -5.34
C PHE A 236 16.12 -2.00 -6.81
N ALA A 237 17.28 -1.40 -7.08
CA ALA A 237 17.71 -1.04 -8.41
C ALA A 237 18.06 -2.28 -9.26
N ILE A 238 17.72 -2.23 -10.55
CA ILE A 238 18.02 -3.25 -11.56
C ILE A 238 18.66 -2.53 -12.75
N ALA A 239 19.87 -2.94 -13.11
CA ALA A 239 20.45 -2.56 -14.39
C ALA A 239 19.78 -3.40 -15.50
N PRO A 240 19.20 -2.79 -16.56
CA PRO A 240 18.51 -3.55 -17.61
C PRO A 240 19.43 -4.57 -18.30
N GLY A 241 20.72 -4.24 -18.49
CA GLY A 241 21.67 -5.11 -19.17
C GLY A 241 21.55 -5.03 -20.69
N GLU A 242 21.72 -6.16 -21.38
CA GLU A 242 21.58 -6.26 -22.83
C GLU A 242 20.11 -6.33 -23.23
N THR A 243 19.70 -5.54 -24.21
CA THR A 243 18.38 -5.64 -24.84
C THR A 243 18.35 -6.87 -25.75
N LEU A 244 17.60 -7.89 -25.36
CA LEU A 244 17.47 -9.14 -26.12
C LEU A 244 16.33 -9.07 -27.15
N ASN A 245 15.26 -8.33 -26.82
CA ASN A 245 14.14 -8.07 -27.72
C ASN A 245 13.50 -6.72 -27.38
N GLU A 246 13.77 -5.71 -28.21
CA GLU A 246 13.28 -4.33 -28.01
C GLU A 246 11.75 -4.25 -28.04
N LEU A 247 11.09 -4.93 -28.99
CA LEU A 247 9.63 -4.88 -29.16
C LEU A 247 8.89 -5.52 -27.98
N ALA A 248 9.43 -6.61 -27.43
CA ALA A 248 8.85 -7.26 -26.26
C ALA A 248 9.28 -6.61 -24.93
N GLY A 249 10.33 -5.79 -24.94
CA GLY A 249 10.99 -5.29 -23.75
C GLY A 249 11.66 -6.41 -22.96
N GLU A 250 12.39 -7.30 -23.63
CA GLU A 250 13.20 -8.34 -22.99
C GLU A 250 14.62 -7.83 -22.76
N TYR A 251 15.06 -7.86 -21.51
CA TYR A 251 16.38 -7.39 -21.10
C TYR A 251 17.06 -8.46 -20.23
N SER A 252 18.35 -8.69 -20.44
CA SER A 252 19.08 -9.76 -19.74
C SER A 252 19.12 -9.55 -18.23
N GLY A 253 19.32 -8.33 -17.75
CA GLY A 253 19.33 -8.00 -16.32
C GLY A 253 17.97 -8.16 -15.64
N ILE A 254 16.88 -7.94 -16.36
CA ILE A 254 15.52 -8.22 -15.86
C ILE A 254 15.27 -9.72 -15.75
N ASN A 255 15.71 -10.50 -16.75
CA ASN A 255 15.62 -11.96 -16.72
C ASN A 255 16.46 -12.56 -15.56
N GLU A 256 17.66 -12.03 -15.32
CA GLU A 256 18.48 -12.42 -14.17
C GLU A 256 17.80 -12.08 -12.83
N MET A 257 17.23 -10.87 -12.75
CA MET A 257 16.49 -10.44 -11.56
C MET A 257 15.30 -11.35 -11.28
N ILE A 258 14.45 -11.59 -12.28
CA ILE A 258 13.23 -12.37 -12.08
C ILE A 258 13.59 -13.81 -11.69
N LYS A 259 14.57 -14.42 -12.36
CA LYS A 259 15.04 -15.78 -12.04
C LYS A 259 15.56 -15.88 -10.61
N LYS A 260 16.32 -14.88 -10.16
CA LYS A 260 16.83 -14.86 -8.78
C LYS A 260 15.71 -14.67 -7.76
N ARG A 261 14.78 -13.75 -8.01
CA ARG A 261 13.73 -13.39 -7.04
C ARG A 261 12.57 -14.39 -7.03
N SER A 262 12.34 -15.11 -8.12
CA SER A 262 11.32 -16.16 -8.22
C SER A 262 11.81 -17.54 -7.81
N LEU A 263 12.98 -17.65 -7.17
CA LEU A 263 13.62 -18.93 -6.80
C LEU A 263 13.84 -19.86 -8.00
N GLY A 264 14.04 -19.30 -9.19
CA GLY A 264 14.26 -20.04 -10.43
C GLY A 264 12.99 -20.45 -11.18
N GLU A 265 11.79 -20.21 -10.64
CA GLU A 265 10.52 -20.60 -11.30
C GLU A 265 10.26 -19.83 -12.61
N ILE A 266 10.62 -18.55 -12.66
CA ILE A 266 10.43 -17.68 -13.82
C ILE A 266 11.81 -17.37 -14.39
N GLU A 267 12.05 -17.75 -15.64
CA GLU A 267 13.36 -17.51 -16.26
C GLU A 267 13.44 -16.20 -17.05
N ARG A 268 12.29 -15.69 -17.50
CA ARG A 268 12.21 -14.48 -18.32
C ARG A 268 10.85 -13.81 -18.23
N ILE A 269 10.83 -12.52 -18.52
CA ILE A 269 9.59 -11.72 -18.64
C ILE A 269 9.70 -10.72 -19.78
N TYR A 270 8.58 -10.47 -20.45
CA TYR A 270 8.42 -9.43 -21.46
C TYR A 270 7.69 -8.23 -20.82
N LEU A 271 8.33 -7.07 -20.84
CA LEU A 271 7.75 -5.84 -20.27
C LEU A 271 6.54 -5.35 -21.08
N TYR A 272 6.47 -5.63 -22.39
CA TYR A 272 5.47 -5.06 -23.30
C TYR A 272 4.53 -6.11 -23.91
N SER A 273 4.55 -7.36 -23.42
CA SER A 273 3.66 -8.44 -23.88
C SER A 273 2.73 -8.93 -22.79
N GLY A 274 1.45 -9.09 -23.13
CA GLY A 274 0.45 -9.79 -22.31
C GLY A 274 0.25 -11.25 -22.71
N MET A 275 0.83 -11.69 -23.83
CA MET A 275 0.59 -13.01 -24.43
C MET A 275 1.75 -13.98 -24.19
N GLU A 276 2.98 -13.46 -24.29
CA GLU A 276 4.21 -14.24 -24.19
C GLU A 276 5.00 -13.75 -22.99
N TYR A 277 5.40 -14.70 -22.12
CA TYR A 277 6.18 -14.44 -20.91
C TYR A 277 5.70 -13.20 -20.12
N PRO A 278 4.40 -13.09 -19.79
CA PRO A 278 3.90 -11.94 -19.08
C PRO A 278 4.50 -11.86 -17.67
N HIS A 279 4.42 -10.68 -17.07
CA HIS A 279 4.72 -10.53 -15.65
C HIS A 279 3.81 -11.43 -14.81
N THR A 280 4.37 -11.97 -13.73
CA THR A 280 3.58 -12.72 -12.76
C THR A 280 2.67 -11.81 -11.96
N GLN A 281 1.63 -12.40 -11.41
CA GLN A 281 0.65 -11.72 -10.57
C GLN A 281 0.70 -12.33 -9.16
N SER A 282 0.48 -11.49 -8.16
CA SER A 282 0.37 -11.88 -6.76
C SER A 282 -1.10 -12.06 -6.36
#